data_AF-E0UCZ0-F1
#
_entry.id   AF-E0UCZ0-F1
#
_cell.length_a   1.000
_cell.length_b   1.000
_cell.length_c   1.000
_cell.angle_alpha   90.00
_cell.angle_beta   90.00
_cell.angle_gamma   90.00
#
_symmetry.space_group_name_H-M   'P 1'
#
loop_
_entity.id
_entity.type
_entity.pdbx_description
1 polymer ?
#
loop_
_entity_poly.entity_id
_entity_poly.type
_entity_poly.pdbx_seq_one_letter_code
_entity_poly.pdbx_strand_id
1 'polypeptide(L)'
;MSKSIYIKNHQQLEHLMQQVGIPTVKELSRLSEVSEWQITRIEYGLILKIPVEILLKLANTLEISLNDFLTRFSSDEAVSLPLPEQMRSDTYALESLEEDYQQLQQLIEQERETSRNEFHRLQQQMEQQKETLKQEFQRSSLQTLESWLLQWPTAALSAQKNPKLPAIKLLPLLKPMAILLKQWGVEAIASVGELVPYDPQYHQLMEGQAEPGERVRVRYVGYRQGDTLLYRAKVSSLEAVAAPKTESVKTVEDTEENKAPTTVLDIPQSSTPTNLDAPDDSSATILDVSEDAAVDEATAKKIIQ
;
A
#
# COMPACT_ATOMS: atom_id res chain seq x y z
N MET A 1 -33.29 8.97 -22.31
CA MET A 1 -33.35 8.46 -23.70
C MET A 1 -32.09 7.67 -24.14
N SER A 2 -31.11 7.43 -23.26
CA SER A 2 -29.80 6.83 -23.59
C SER A 2 -29.79 5.30 -23.81
N LYS A 3 -30.71 4.54 -23.21
CA LYS A 3 -30.72 3.07 -23.33
C LYS A 3 -30.99 2.57 -24.77
N SER A 4 -31.80 3.30 -25.55
CA SER A 4 -32.11 2.91 -26.93
C SER A 4 -30.92 3.08 -27.87
N ILE A 5 -30.17 4.19 -27.70
CA ILE A 5 -28.97 4.50 -28.49
C ILE A 5 -27.84 3.52 -28.16
N TYR A 6 -27.64 3.22 -26.87
CA TYR A 6 -26.65 2.24 -26.43
C TYR A 6 -26.87 0.88 -27.08
N ILE A 7 -28.10 0.33 -27.00
CA ILE A 7 -28.40 -0.99 -27.57
C ILE A 7 -28.19 -1.01 -29.08
N LYS A 8 -28.62 0.05 -29.79
CA LYS A 8 -28.45 0.17 -31.24
C LYS A 8 -26.98 0.20 -31.64
N ASN A 9 -26.19 1.07 -31.02
CA ASN A 9 -24.78 1.25 -31.37
C ASN A 9 -23.94 0.04 -30.95
N HIS A 10 -24.23 -0.58 -29.81
CA HIS A 10 -23.59 -1.82 -29.38
C HIS A 10 -23.84 -2.95 -30.39
N GLN A 11 -25.09 -3.16 -30.82
CA GLN A 11 -25.42 -4.15 -31.86
C GLN A 11 -24.73 -3.85 -33.19
N GLN A 12 -24.66 -2.57 -33.57
CA GLN A 12 -23.98 -2.13 -34.79
C GLN A 12 -22.47 -2.43 -34.72
N LEU A 13 -21.84 -2.21 -33.56
CA LEU A 13 -20.43 -2.48 -33.34
C LEU A 13 -20.14 -3.99 -33.34
N GLU A 14 -20.96 -4.79 -32.66
CA GLU A 14 -20.84 -6.25 -32.68
C GLU A 14 -20.95 -6.82 -34.09
N HIS A 15 -21.85 -6.29 -34.93
CA HIS A 15 -21.97 -6.71 -36.31
C HIS A 15 -20.70 -6.43 -37.13
N LEU A 16 -20.08 -5.26 -36.93
CA LEU A 16 -18.82 -4.91 -37.61
C LEU A 16 -17.66 -5.77 -37.12
N MET A 17 -17.62 -6.07 -35.83
CA MET A 17 -16.61 -6.95 -35.27
C MET A 17 -16.74 -8.38 -35.80
N GLN A 18 -17.96 -8.90 -35.95
CA GLN A 18 -18.20 -10.23 -36.55
C GLN A 18 -17.76 -10.29 -38.01
N GLN A 19 -17.93 -9.20 -38.78
CA GLN A 19 -17.49 -9.13 -40.18
C GLN A 19 -15.98 -9.24 -40.35
N VAL A 20 -15.23 -8.68 -39.40
CA VAL A 20 -13.74 -8.68 -39.40
C VAL A 20 -13.16 -9.86 -38.59
N GLY A 21 -14.03 -10.68 -37.98
CA GLY A 21 -13.60 -11.85 -37.19
C GLY A 21 -13.05 -11.50 -35.82
N ILE A 22 -13.41 -10.34 -35.26
CA ILE A 22 -13.03 -9.91 -33.91
C ILE A 22 -14.12 -10.35 -32.93
N PRO A 23 -13.83 -11.28 -31.99
CA PRO A 23 -14.85 -11.88 -31.13
C PRO A 23 -15.23 -11.01 -29.92
N THR A 24 -14.38 -10.07 -29.49
CA THR A 24 -14.62 -9.28 -28.25
C THR A 24 -14.11 -7.85 -28.33
N VAL A 25 -14.73 -6.94 -27.57
CA VAL A 25 -14.34 -5.52 -27.47
C VAL A 25 -12.90 -5.37 -26.93
N LYS A 26 -12.47 -6.29 -26.07
CA LYS A 26 -11.08 -6.35 -25.58
C LYS A 26 -10.08 -6.61 -26.69
N GLU A 27 -10.43 -7.49 -27.63
CA GLU A 27 -9.58 -7.78 -28.77
C GLU A 27 -9.56 -6.63 -29.78
N LEU A 28 -10.70 -5.96 -29.98
CA LEU A 28 -10.77 -4.70 -30.74
C LEU A 28 -9.88 -3.62 -30.12
N SER A 29 -9.91 -3.46 -28.79
CA SER A 29 -9.07 -2.51 -28.05
C SER A 29 -7.58 -2.79 -28.27
N ARG A 30 -7.18 -4.07 -28.20
CA ARG A 30 -5.79 -4.49 -28.43
C ARG A 30 -5.34 -4.26 -29.87
N LEU A 31 -6.19 -4.57 -30.86
CA LEU A 31 -5.84 -4.45 -32.27
C LEU A 31 -5.83 -3.00 -32.77
N SER A 32 -6.69 -2.15 -32.23
CA SER A 32 -6.80 -0.74 -32.62
C SER A 32 -5.92 0.21 -31.78
N GLU A 33 -5.28 -0.29 -30.72
CA GLU A 33 -4.57 0.51 -29.71
C GLU A 33 -5.43 1.62 -29.08
N VAL A 34 -6.74 1.37 -28.97
CA VAL A 34 -7.72 2.30 -28.40
C VAL A 34 -8.24 1.70 -27.10
N SER A 35 -8.33 2.50 -26.02
CA SER A 35 -8.84 2.01 -24.73
C SER A 35 -10.29 1.57 -24.83
N GLU A 36 -10.65 0.51 -24.07
CA GLU A 36 -12.02 -0.02 -24.02
C GLU A 36 -13.05 1.09 -23.73
N TRP A 37 -12.70 2.03 -22.84
CA TRP A 37 -13.56 3.18 -22.51
C TRP A 37 -13.91 4.06 -23.72
N GLN A 38 -12.97 4.28 -24.66
CA GLN A 38 -13.27 5.06 -25.87
C GLN A 38 -14.19 4.30 -26.83
N ILE A 39 -14.10 2.97 -26.85
CA ILE A 39 -15.01 2.11 -27.62
C ILE A 39 -16.42 2.16 -27.00
N THR A 40 -16.52 2.02 -25.67
CA THR A 40 -17.80 2.12 -24.96
C THR A 40 -18.44 3.51 -25.15
N ARG A 41 -17.66 4.59 -25.28
CA ARG A 41 -18.20 5.92 -25.59
C ARG A 41 -18.89 6.00 -26.95
N ILE A 42 -18.45 5.23 -27.94
CA ILE A 42 -19.13 5.13 -29.25
C ILE A 42 -20.47 4.42 -29.08
N GLU A 43 -20.50 3.36 -28.27
CA GLU A 43 -21.74 2.67 -27.91
C GLU A 43 -22.73 3.63 -27.23
N TYR A 44 -22.26 4.52 -26.35
CA TYR A 44 -23.10 5.56 -25.74
C TYR A 44 -23.48 6.72 -26.67
N GLY A 45 -23.09 6.69 -27.96
CA GLY A 45 -23.45 7.71 -28.95
C GLY A 45 -22.62 9.00 -28.88
N LEU A 46 -21.46 8.95 -28.23
CA LEU A 46 -20.57 10.11 -28.05
C LEU A 46 -19.50 10.21 -29.15
N ILE A 47 -19.76 9.69 -30.36
CA ILE A 47 -18.78 9.64 -31.44
C ILE A 47 -18.21 11.02 -31.82
N LEU A 48 -19.03 12.08 -31.74
CA LEU A 48 -18.62 13.46 -32.04
C LEU A 48 -17.68 14.06 -30.98
N LYS A 49 -17.57 13.45 -29.79
CA LYS A 49 -16.68 13.89 -28.70
C LYS A 49 -15.39 13.06 -28.63
N ILE A 50 -15.12 12.24 -29.64
CA ILE A 50 -13.93 11.39 -29.73
C ILE A 50 -12.97 12.01 -30.76
N PRO A 51 -11.67 12.14 -30.44
CA PRO A 51 -10.65 12.58 -31.38
C PRO A 51 -10.67 11.80 -32.70
N VAL A 52 -10.53 12.50 -33.82
CA VAL A 52 -10.55 11.90 -35.17
C VAL A 52 -9.47 10.83 -35.35
N GLU A 53 -8.32 10.97 -34.68
CA GLU A 53 -7.26 9.95 -34.67
C GLU A 53 -7.77 8.58 -34.16
N ILE A 54 -8.55 8.59 -33.08
CA ILE A 54 -9.11 7.38 -32.48
C ILE A 54 -10.16 6.77 -33.42
N LEU A 55 -10.99 7.61 -34.04
CA LEU A 55 -11.99 7.16 -35.02
C LEU A 55 -11.33 6.54 -36.26
N LEU A 56 -10.19 7.08 -36.72
CA LEU A 56 -9.41 6.52 -37.81
C LEU A 56 -8.80 5.16 -37.45
N LYS A 57 -8.23 5.00 -36.25
CA LYS A 57 -7.68 3.72 -35.79
C LYS A 57 -8.76 2.63 -35.74
N LEU A 58 -9.95 2.96 -35.21
CA LEU A 58 -11.07 2.04 -35.17
C LEU A 58 -11.63 1.72 -36.55
N ALA A 59 -11.82 2.72 -37.43
CA ALA A 59 -12.30 2.52 -38.79
C ALA A 59 -11.35 1.62 -39.60
N ASN A 60 -10.04 1.83 -39.48
CA ASN A 60 -9.01 1.00 -40.12
C ASN A 60 -9.03 -0.45 -39.61
N THR A 61 -9.17 -0.62 -38.29
CA THR A 61 -9.21 -1.95 -37.66
C THR A 61 -10.48 -2.72 -38.03
N LEU A 62 -11.58 -2.00 -38.24
CA LEU A 62 -12.87 -2.55 -38.66
C LEU A 62 -13.03 -2.62 -40.19
N GLU A 63 -11.97 -2.36 -40.95
CA GLU A 63 -11.92 -2.42 -42.43
C GLU A 63 -13.03 -1.61 -43.13
N ILE A 64 -13.43 -0.47 -42.56
CA ILE A 64 -14.46 0.43 -43.11
C ILE A 64 -13.91 1.84 -43.30
N SER A 65 -14.48 2.58 -44.25
CA SER A 65 -14.08 3.98 -44.43
C SER A 65 -14.49 4.81 -43.22
N LEU A 66 -13.71 5.85 -42.90
CA LEU A 66 -14.05 6.77 -41.81
C LEU A 66 -15.44 7.39 -42.00
N ASN A 67 -15.83 7.66 -43.25
CA ASN A 67 -17.15 8.22 -43.56
C ASN A 67 -18.28 7.22 -43.31
N ASP A 68 -18.09 5.94 -43.66
CA ASP A 68 -19.06 4.87 -43.37
C ASP A 68 -19.15 4.61 -41.87
N PHE A 69 -18.03 4.72 -41.15
CA PHE A 69 -18.03 4.61 -39.69
C PHE A 69 -18.80 5.76 -39.05
N LEU A 70 -18.55 7.00 -39.47
CA LEU A 70 -19.26 8.17 -38.96
C LEU A 70 -20.75 8.05 -39.24
N THR A 71 -21.17 7.79 -40.48
CA THR A 71 -22.60 7.69 -40.86
C THR A 71 -23.37 6.60 -40.10
N ARG A 72 -22.73 5.48 -39.74
CA ARG A 72 -23.38 4.39 -39.00
C ARG A 72 -23.57 4.70 -37.50
N PHE A 73 -22.68 5.48 -36.91
CA PHE A 73 -22.67 5.78 -35.47
C PHE A 73 -23.07 7.22 -35.13
N SER A 74 -23.15 8.11 -36.13
CA SER A 74 -23.83 9.39 -36.03
C SER A 74 -25.33 9.14 -36.04
N SER A 75 -26.00 9.43 -34.93
CA SER A 75 -27.47 9.45 -34.91
C SER A 75 -27.99 10.35 -36.05
N ASP A 76 -29.04 9.88 -36.71
CA ASP A 76 -29.66 10.36 -37.96
C ASP A 76 -30.28 11.78 -37.89
N GLU A 77 -29.76 12.67 -37.03
CA GLU A 77 -30.13 14.09 -37.01
C GLU A 77 -29.20 14.98 -37.83
N ALA A 78 -28.08 14.44 -38.32
CA ALA A 78 -27.11 15.20 -39.09
C ALA A 78 -26.67 14.42 -40.34
N VAL A 79 -27.55 14.29 -41.34
CA VAL A 79 -27.29 14.51 -42.78
C VAL A 79 -28.62 14.33 -43.53
N SER A 80 -29.42 15.39 -43.56
CA SER A 80 -30.10 15.78 -44.79
C SER A 80 -29.86 17.27 -44.91
N LEU A 81 -28.91 17.65 -45.75
CA LEU A 81 -28.72 19.03 -46.17
C LEU A 81 -29.44 19.21 -47.51
N PRO A 82 -30.74 19.54 -47.53
CA PRO A 82 -31.22 20.47 -48.53
C PRO A 82 -30.67 21.84 -48.13
N LEU A 83 -29.81 22.43 -48.96
CA LEU A 83 -29.60 23.87 -48.95
C LEU A 83 -30.88 24.52 -49.49
N PRO A 84 -31.66 25.28 -48.68
CA PRO A 84 -32.12 26.59 -49.15
C PRO A 84 -32.38 27.65 -48.06
N GLU A 85 -31.85 28.86 -48.27
CA GLU A 85 -32.45 30.20 -48.05
C GLU A 85 -33.22 30.59 -46.75
N GLN A 86 -33.25 29.79 -45.67
CA GLN A 86 -34.05 30.07 -44.45
C GLN A 86 -33.30 30.71 -43.26
N MET A 87 -32.08 31.21 -43.47
CA MET A 87 -31.16 31.77 -42.46
C MET A 87 -31.64 33.01 -41.66
N ARG A 88 -32.91 33.42 -41.72
CA ARG A 88 -33.46 34.51 -40.87
C ARG A 88 -34.16 34.00 -39.60
N SER A 89 -34.43 32.71 -39.51
CA SER A 89 -35.10 32.06 -38.36
C SER A 89 -34.09 31.44 -37.38
N ASP A 90 -32.90 31.13 -37.85
CA ASP A 90 -31.86 30.37 -37.12
C ASP A 90 -31.10 31.22 -36.10
N THR A 91 -31.18 32.54 -36.18
CA THR A 91 -30.54 33.45 -35.20
C THR A 91 -31.13 33.30 -33.81
N TYR A 92 -32.46 33.09 -33.71
CA TYR A 92 -33.13 32.86 -32.43
C TYR A 92 -32.89 31.45 -31.86
N ALA A 93 -32.69 30.45 -32.73
CA ALA A 93 -32.39 29.08 -32.31
C ALA A 93 -30.93 28.93 -31.84
N LEU A 94 -30.00 29.71 -32.41
CA LEU A 94 -28.61 29.78 -31.95
C LEU A 94 -28.50 30.43 -30.56
N GLU A 95 -29.22 31.54 -30.31
CA GLU A 95 -29.21 32.23 -29.01
C GLU A 95 -29.74 31.32 -27.88
N SER A 96 -30.85 30.60 -28.10
CA SER A 96 -31.38 29.65 -27.10
C SER A 96 -30.42 28.49 -26.82
N LEU A 97 -29.68 28.05 -27.85
CA LEU A 97 -28.71 26.97 -27.70
C LEU A 97 -27.46 27.44 -26.92
N GLU A 98 -27.04 28.69 -27.12
CA GLU A 98 -25.93 29.31 -26.37
C GLU A 98 -26.26 29.45 -24.88
N GLU A 99 -27.49 29.85 -24.55
CA GLU A 99 -28.00 29.89 -23.17
C GLU A 99 -28.01 28.50 -22.51
N ASP A 100 -28.50 27.48 -23.23
CA ASP A 100 -28.51 26.09 -22.75
C ASP A 100 -27.07 25.56 -22.51
N TYR A 101 -26.12 25.88 -23.40
CA TYR A 101 -24.72 25.51 -23.22
C TYR A 101 -24.09 26.22 -22.01
N GLN A 102 -24.40 27.49 -21.78
CA GLN A 102 -23.92 28.24 -20.61
C GLN A 102 -24.49 27.67 -19.31
N GLN A 103 -25.77 27.32 -19.29
CA GLN A 103 -26.41 26.65 -18.14
C GLN A 103 -25.78 25.28 -17.87
N LEU A 104 -25.51 24.49 -18.91
CA LEU A 104 -24.84 23.19 -18.76
C LEU A 104 -23.41 23.35 -18.21
N GLN A 105 -22.66 24.34 -18.66
CA GLN A 105 -21.32 24.64 -18.13
C GLN A 105 -21.37 25.03 -16.65
N GLN A 106 -22.36 25.83 -16.26
CA GLN A 106 -22.55 26.22 -14.87
C GLN A 106 -22.89 25.02 -13.98
N LEU A 107 -23.75 24.10 -14.45
CA LEU A 107 -24.07 22.86 -13.72
C LEU A 107 -22.83 21.98 -13.55
N ILE A 108 -22.01 21.84 -14.59
CA ILE A 108 -20.77 21.06 -14.53
C ILE A 108 -19.75 21.71 -13.58
N GLU A 109 -19.64 23.05 -13.55
CA GLU A 109 -18.78 23.72 -12.57
C GLU A 109 -19.29 23.51 -11.15
N GLN A 110 -20.60 23.65 -10.92
CA GLN A 110 -21.20 23.41 -9.61
C GLN A 110 -20.98 21.97 -9.13
N GLU A 111 -21.12 20.99 -10.01
CA GLU A 111 -20.85 19.58 -9.70
C GLU A 111 -19.36 19.34 -9.40
N ARG A 112 -18.45 20.01 -10.13
CA ARG A 112 -17.01 19.95 -9.86
C ARG A 112 -16.65 20.61 -8.54
N GLU A 113 -17.24 21.76 -8.21
CA GLU A 113 -17.00 22.45 -6.94
C GLU A 113 -17.47 21.62 -5.75
N THR A 114 -18.68 21.06 -5.82
CA THR A 114 -19.21 20.17 -4.78
C THR A 114 -18.33 18.94 -4.59
N SER A 115 -17.93 18.28 -5.69
CA SER A 115 -17.03 17.12 -5.64
C SER A 115 -15.66 17.47 -5.05
N ARG A 116 -15.07 18.62 -5.42
CA ARG A 116 -13.80 19.11 -4.87
C ARG A 116 -13.91 19.39 -3.37
N ASN A 117 -15.01 19.98 -2.93
CA ASN A 117 -15.24 20.29 -1.52
C ASN A 117 -15.39 19.03 -0.68
N GLU A 118 -16.13 18.02 -1.16
CA GLU A 118 -16.25 16.73 -0.46
C GLU A 118 -14.93 15.97 -0.42
N PHE A 119 -14.17 15.95 -1.52
CA PHE A 119 -12.82 15.38 -1.52
C PHE A 119 -11.92 16.06 -0.48
N HIS A 120 -11.92 17.40 -0.45
CA HIS A 120 -11.12 18.15 0.51
C HIS A 120 -11.51 17.85 1.96
N ARG A 121 -12.82 17.76 2.22
CA ARG A 121 -13.36 17.38 3.54
C ARG A 121 -12.93 15.97 3.94
N LEU A 122 -13.05 15.00 3.05
CA LEU A 122 -12.63 13.61 3.32
C LEU A 122 -11.13 13.54 3.61
N GLN A 123 -10.32 14.27 2.84
CA GLN A 123 -8.88 14.34 3.06
C GLN A 123 -8.55 14.91 4.44
N GLN A 124 -9.24 15.98 4.86
CA GLN A 124 -9.09 16.53 6.21
C GLN A 124 -9.52 15.55 7.30
N GLN A 125 -10.65 14.83 7.10
CA GLN A 125 -11.12 13.83 8.04
C GLN A 125 -10.12 12.68 8.19
N MET A 126 -9.51 12.20 7.10
CA MET A 126 -8.49 11.16 7.13
C MET A 126 -7.25 11.61 7.93
N GLU A 127 -6.79 12.85 7.74
CA GLU A 127 -5.64 13.36 8.49
C GLU A 127 -5.98 13.52 9.99
N GLN A 128 -7.18 14.02 10.30
CA GLN A 128 -7.66 14.11 11.69
C GLN A 128 -7.77 12.72 12.34
N GLN A 129 -8.32 11.73 11.63
CA GLN A 129 -8.40 10.36 12.10
C GLN A 129 -6.99 9.81 12.38
N LYS A 130 -6.05 9.96 11.45
CA LYS A 130 -4.66 9.51 11.62
C LYS A 130 -4.00 10.12 12.87
N GLU A 131 -4.15 11.42 13.08
CA GLU A 131 -3.61 12.07 14.27
C GLU A 131 -4.30 11.59 15.55
N THR A 132 -5.61 11.38 15.53
CA THR A 132 -6.36 10.80 16.66
C THR A 132 -5.86 9.40 16.99
N LEU A 133 -5.72 8.52 16.00
CA LEU A 133 -5.21 7.17 16.19
C LEU A 133 -3.80 7.18 16.77
N LYS A 134 -2.92 8.08 16.30
CA LYS A 134 -1.56 8.22 16.82
C LYS A 134 -1.55 8.65 18.30
N GLN A 135 -2.40 9.60 18.67
CA GLN A 135 -2.53 10.05 20.06
C GLN A 135 -3.11 8.96 20.96
N GLU A 136 -4.12 8.23 20.49
CA GLU A 136 -4.70 7.11 21.21
C GLU A 136 -3.70 5.98 21.42
N PHE A 137 -2.93 5.64 20.38
CA PHE A 137 -1.84 4.68 20.46
C PHE A 137 -0.79 5.08 21.49
N GLN A 138 -0.34 6.34 21.46
CA GLN A 138 0.64 6.85 22.43
C GLN A 138 0.08 6.79 23.86
N ARG A 139 -1.16 7.22 24.06
CA ARG A 139 -1.82 7.20 25.36
C ARG A 139 -1.96 5.78 25.90
N SER A 140 -2.43 4.85 25.08
CA SER A 140 -2.59 3.44 25.46
C SER A 140 -1.24 2.79 25.81
N SER A 141 -0.21 3.09 25.03
CA SER A 141 1.14 2.60 25.29
C SER A 141 1.71 3.14 26.61
N LEU A 142 1.54 4.44 26.87
CA LEU A 142 1.98 5.07 28.12
C LEU A 142 1.22 4.54 29.35
N GLN A 143 -0.09 4.32 29.24
CA GLN A 143 -0.89 3.73 30.31
C GLN A 143 -0.38 2.34 30.68
N THR A 144 -0.04 1.52 29.69
CA THR A 144 0.55 0.20 29.96
C THR A 144 1.92 0.33 30.61
N LEU A 145 2.75 1.26 30.13
CA LEU A 145 4.12 1.49 30.64
C LEU A 145 4.20 2.28 31.95
N GLU A 146 3.09 2.81 32.47
CA GLU A 146 3.07 3.70 33.63
C GLU A 146 3.81 3.10 34.84
N SER A 147 3.47 1.87 35.20
CA SER A 147 4.11 1.19 36.34
C SER A 147 5.61 0.94 36.09
N TRP A 148 6.02 0.71 34.84
CA TRP A 148 7.44 0.55 34.52
C TRP A 148 8.17 1.89 34.63
N LEU A 149 7.61 2.97 34.07
CA LEU A 149 8.18 4.32 34.12
C LEU A 149 8.38 4.79 35.57
N LEU A 150 7.44 4.49 36.46
CA LEU A 150 7.54 4.87 37.87
C LEU A 150 8.60 4.07 38.65
N GLN A 151 8.73 2.76 38.36
CA GLN A 151 9.53 1.85 39.17
C GLN A 151 10.96 1.63 38.62
N TRP A 152 11.15 1.78 37.31
CA TRP A 152 12.43 1.52 36.65
C TRP A 152 13.58 2.39 37.15
N PRO A 153 13.44 3.72 37.34
CA PRO A 153 14.54 4.55 37.84
C PRO A 153 15.05 4.10 39.21
N THR A 154 14.14 3.76 40.12
CA THR A 154 14.47 3.25 41.46
C THR A 154 15.15 1.89 41.40
N ALA A 155 14.66 0.99 40.55
CA ALA A 155 15.23 -0.33 40.35
C ALA A 155 16.65 -0.25 39.75
N ALA A 156 16.85 0.62 38.75
CA ALA A 156 18.14 0.85 38.12
C ALA A 156 19.17 1.39 39.13
N LEU A 157 18.80 2.40 39.93
CA LEU A 157 19.65 2.93 40.98
C LEU A 157 19.98 1.87 42.05
N SER A 158 19.00 1.04 42.41
CA SER A 158 19.20 -0.05 43.39
C SER A 158 20.14 -1.12 42.87
N ALA A 159 20.07 -1.47 41.59
CA ALA A 159 20.97 -2.42 40.95
C ALA A 159 22.41 -1.88 40.85
N GLN A 160 22.59 -0.58 40.58
CA GLN A 160 23.90 0.06 40.57
C GLN A 160 24.53 0.09 41.97
N LYS A 161 23.75 0.44 42.99
CA LYS A 161 24.23 0.51 44.39
C LYS A 161 24.46 -0.86 45.01
N ASN A 162 23.72 -1.89 44.56
CA ASN A 162 23.85 -3.25 45.05
C ASN A 162 24.14 -4.22 43.91
N PRO A 163 25.42 -4.44 43.56
CA PRO A 163 25.82 -5.38 42.51
C PRO A 163 25.45 -6.84 42.79
N LYS A 164 25.12 -7.19 44.04
CA LYS A 164 24.67 -8.54 44.44
C LYS A 164 23.14 -8.70 44.37
N LEU A 165 22.42 -7.68 43.89
CA LEU A 165 20.97 -7.74 43.75
C LEU A 165 20.58 -8.87 42.78
N PRO A 166 19.72 -9.82 43.18
CA PRO A 166 19.30 -10.89 42.29
C PRO A 166 18.54 -10.34 41.07
N ALA A 167 19.02 -10.63 39.86
CA ALA A 167 18.42 -10.17 38.61
C ALA A 167 16.95 -10.59 38.45
N ILE A 168 16.55 -11.70 39.07
CA ILE A 168 15.15 -12.17 39.10
C ILE A 168 14.18 -11.12 39.65
N LYS A 169 14.64 -10.20 40.52
CA LYS A 169 13.84 -9.11 41.05
C LYS A 169 13.50 -8.03 40.01
N LEU A 170 14.23 -7.98 38.89
CA LEU A 170 14.00 -7.04 37.79
C LEU A 170 12.99 -7.56 36.77
N LEU A 171 12.81 -8.89 36.65
CA LEU A 171 11.89 -9.48 35.67
C LEU A 171 10.44 -8.99 35.78
N PRO A 172 9.83 -8.83 36.98
CA PRO A 172 8.46 -8.33 37.08
C PRO A 172 8.26 -6.93 36.48
N LEU A 173 9.30 -6.09 36.48
CA LEU A 173 9.25 -4.74 35.91
C LEU A 173 9.12 -4.76 34.38
N LEU A 174 9.53 -5.85 33.72
CA LEU A 174 9.46 -6.00 32.28
C LEU A 174 8.09 -6.54 31.80
N LYS A 175 7.18 -6.90 32.72
CA LYS A 175 5.84 -7.38 32.35
C LYS A 175 5.05 -6.41 31.45
N PRO A 176 5.02 -5.08 31.72
CA PRO A 176 4.35 -4.12 30.84
C PRO A 176 4.86 -4.15 29.40
N MET A 177 6.18 -4.31 29.21
CA MET A 177 6.77 -4.44 27.87
C MET A 177 6.30 -5.72 27.17
N ALA A 178 6.25 -6.84 27.89
CA ALA A 178 5.75 -8.10 27.34
C ALA A 178 4.26 -8.01 26.94
N ILE A 179 3.45 -7.28 27.70
CA ILE A 179 2.05 -7.02 27.38
C ILE A 179 1.93 -6.20 26.08
N LEU A 180 2.73 -5.13 25.93
CA LEU A 180 2.74 -4.32 24.70
C LEU A 180 3.15 -5.13 23.47
N LEU A 181 4.24 -5.90 23.57
CA LEU A 181 4.68 -6.75 22.45
C LEU A 181 3.57 -7.73 22.03
N LYS A 182 2.88 -8.34 23.00
CA LYS A 182 1.74 -9.21 22.72
C LYS A 182 0.58 -8.47 22.05
N GLN A 183 0.23 -7.26 22.52
CA GLN A 183 -0.83 -6.43 21.93
C GLN A 183 -0.50 -6.01 20.50
N TRP A 184 0.78 -5.77 20.19
CA TRP A 184 1.24 -5.42 18.84
C TRP A 184 1.40 -6.65 17.93
N GLY A 185 1.10 -7.86 18.41
CA GLY A 185 1.25 -9.10 17.66
C GLY A 185 2.70 -9.52 17.44
N VAL A 186 3.63 -9.01 18.26
CA VAL A 186 5.04 -9.40 18.21
C VAL A 186 5.23 -10.70 19.00
N GLU A 187 5.63 -11.74 18.29
CA GLU A 187 5.81 -13.08 18.84
C GLU A 187 7.26 -13.53 18.72
N ALA A 188 7.70 -14.28 19.74
CA ALA A 188 8.97 -14.96 19.72
C ALA A 188 8.87 -16.22 18.85
N ILE A 189 9.83 -16.41 17.95
CA ILE A 189 9.90 -17.59 17.07
C ILE A 189 10.21 -18.86 17.87
N ALA A 190 11.05 -18.74 18.91
CA ALA A 190 11.42 -19.83 19.79
C ALA A 190 11.95 -19.29 21.14
N SER A 191 12.03 -20.15 22.16
CA SER A 191 12.55 -19.78 23.48
C SER A 191 14.07 -19.94 23.55
N VAL A 192 14.74 -19.11 24.36
CA VAL A 192 16.20 -19.26 24.57
C VAL A 192 16.48 -20.63 25.18
N GLY A 193 17.43 -21.36 24.58
CA GLY A 193 17.84 -22.70 25.01
C GLY A 193 16.97 -23.84 24.48
N GLU A 194 15.85 -23.53 23.82
CA GLU A 194 14.97 -24.52 23.19
C GLU A 194 15.67 -25.22 22.02
N LEU A 195 15.31 -26.49 21.79
CA LEU A 195 15.77 -27.28 20.65
C LEU A 195 14.66 -27.32 19.60
N VAL A 196 14.89 -26.61 18.50
CA VAL A 196 13.92 -26.47 17.41
C VAL A 196 14.51 -27.05 16.13
N PRO A 197 13.67 -27.57 15.21
CA PRO A 197 14.13 -27.96 13.89
C PRO A 197 14.65 -26.72 13.15
N TYR A 198 15.83 -26.85 12.54
CA TYR A 198 16.46 -25.75 11.83
C TYR A 198 15.63 -25.39 10.59
N ASP A 199 15.27 -24.12 10.50
CA ASP A 199 14.58 -23.55 9.36
C ASP A 199 15.35 -22.29 8.92
N PRO A 200 16.00 -22.30 7.74
CA PRO A 200 16.77 -21.15 7.25
C PRO A 200 15.94 -19.86 7.09
N GLN A 201 14.61 -19.93 6.99
CA GLN A 201 13.75 -18.76 6.90
C GLN A 201 13.71 -18.01 8.23
N TYR A 202 13.57 -18.75 9.32
CA TYR A 202 13.39 -18.20 10.68
C TYR A 202 14.65 -18.25 11.54
N HIS A 203 15.68 -19.00 11.13
CA HIS A 203 16.88 -19.26 11.92
C HIS A 203 18.17 -18.87 11.20
N GLN A 204 19.13 -18.37 11.98
CA GLN A 204 20.49 -18.04 11.55
C GLN A 204 21.49 -18.84 12.38
N LEU A 205 22.26 -19.71 11.75
CA LEU A 205 23.35 -20.43 12.42
C LEU A 205 24.46 -19.46 12.83
N MET A 206 24.87 -19.54 14.09
CA MET A 206 26.02 -18.78 14.61
C MET A 206 27.34 -19.47 14.31
N GLU A 207 27.38 -20.79 14.50
CA GLU A 207 28.57 -21.63 14.34
C GLU A 207 28.15 -23.02 13.87
N GLY A 208 28.97 -23.64 13.03
CA GLY A 208 28.74 -24.96 12.45
C GLY A 208 27.88 -24.95 11.19
N GLN A 209 27.57 -26.15 10.69
CA GLN A 209 26.57 -26.38 9.66
C GLN A 209 25.41 -27.17 10.30
N ALA A 210 24.19 -26.92 9.82
CA ALA A 210 23.04 -27.73 10.15
C ALA A 210 22.14 -27.84 8.91
N GLU A 211 21.63 -29.03 8.66
CA GLU A 211 20.70 -29.27 7.56
C GLU A 211 19.29 -28.80 7.95
N PRO A 212 18.46 -28.33 7.00
CA PRO A 212 17.06 -28.01 7.28
C PRO A 212 16.35 -29.19 7.95
N GLY A 213 15.68 -28.93 9.08
CA GLY A 213 15.04 -29.93 9.93
C GLY A 213 15.93 -30.50 11.04
N GLU A 214 17.24 -30.26 11.03
CA GLU A 214 18.14 -30.71 12.08
C GLU A 214 17.90 -29.95 13.40
N ARG A 215 18.05 -30.62 14.56
CA ARG A 215 17.79 -29.97 15.85
C ARG A 215 18.92 -29.03 16.24
N VAL A 216 18.58 -27.74 16.34
CA VAL A 216 19.51 -26.67 16.71
C VAL A 216 19.06 -26.00 18.01
N ARG A 217 20.02 -25.51 18.80
CA ARG A 217 19.74 -24.82 20.06
C ARG A 217 19.64 -23.31 19.84
N VAL A 218 18.55 -22.71 20.30
CA VAL A 218 18.35 -21.25 20.25
C VAL A 218 19.27 -20.54 21.24
N ARG A 219 20.12 -19.65 20.74
CA ARG A 219 21.00 -18.77 21.53
C ARG A 219 20.40 -17.38 21.70
N TYR A 220 19.81 -16.84 20.63
CA TYR A 220 19.09 -15.58 20.66
C TYR A 220 17.71 -15.76 20.03
N VAL A 221 16.70 -15.22 20.70
CA VAL A 221 15.30 -15.26 20.23
C VAL A 221 15.16 -14.42 18.96
N GLY A 222 14.48 -14.99 17.98
CA GLY A 222 14.00 -14.26 16.81
C GLY A 222 12.57 -13.76 17.06
N TYR A 223 12.17 -12.71 16.34
CA TYR A 223 10.86 -12.09 16.50
C TYR A 223 10.16 -11.97 15.16
N ARG A 224 8.84 -12.12 15.18
CA ARG A 224 7.95 -11.87 14.04
C ARG A 224 6.77 -11.03 14.49
N GLN A 225 6.18 -10.29 13.54
CA GLN A 225 4.94 -9.56 13.75
C GLN A 225 3.95 -9.99 12.67
N GLY A 226 2.96 -10.80 13.04
CA GLY A 226 2.11 -11.51 12.08
C GLY A 226 2.95 -12.38 11.13
N ASP A 227 2.88 -12.09 9.83
CA ASP A 227 3.64 -12.77 8.77
C ASP A 227 5.02 -12.14 8.53
N THR A 228 5.28 -10.95 9.09
CA THR A 228 6.53 -10.22 8.88
C THR A 228 7.60 -10.72 9.84
N LEU A 229 8.70 -11.26 9.30
CA LEU A 229 9.88 -11.60 10.07
C LEU A 229 10.68 -10.34 10.44
N LEU A 230 10.81 -10.04 11.74
CA LEU A 230 11.62 -8.91 12.22
C LEU A 230 13.08 -9.33 12.38
N TYR A 231 13.31 -10.45 13.05
CA TYR A 231 14.65 -10.97 13.32
C TYR A 231 14.66 -12.49 13.31
N ARG A 232 15.64 -13.07 12.60
CA ARG A 232 15.92 -14.51 12.66
C ARG A 232 16.47 -14.89 14.04
N ALA A 233 15.99 -16.00 14.56
CA ALA A 233 16.53 -16.60 15.78
C ALA A 233 17.95 -17.09 15.51
N LYS A 234 18.89 -16.71 16.36
CA LYS A 234 20.27 -17.21 16.23
C LYS A 234 20.40 -18.54 16.94
N VAL A 235 20.85 -19.54 16.22
CA VAL A 235 20.90 -20.94 16.68
C VAL A 235 22.31 -21.50 16.54
N SER A 236 22.65 -22.47 17.37
CA SER A 236 23.91 -23.22 17.29
C SER A 236 23.62 -24.70 17.09
N SER A 237 24.37 -25.36 16.21
CA SER A 237 24.33 -26.82 16.12
C SER A 237 24.74 -27.47 17.45
N LEU A 238 24.17 -28.64 17.74
CA LEU A 238 24.48 -29.41 18.95
C LEU A 238 25.90 -29.99 18.94
N GLU A 239 26.53 -30.11 17.76
CA GLU A 239 27.90 -30.64 17.64
C GLU A 239 28.99 -29.63 18.01
N ALA A 240 28.74 -28.33 17.94
CA ALA A 240 29.77 -27.29 18.14
C ALA A 240 30.27 -27.13 19.59
N VAL A 241 29.81 -27.94 20.56
CA VAL A 241 30.20 -27.85 21.97
C VAL A 241 31.30 -28.85 22.37
N ALA A 242 31.83 -29.67 21.44
CA ALA A 242 32.79 -30.74 21.74
C ALA A 242 34.24 -30.50 21.27
N ALA A 243 34.76 -29.27 21.33
CA ALA A 243 36.20 -29.02 21.15
C ALA A 243 36.82 -28.44 22.45
N PRO A 244 37.52 -29.25 23.27
CA PRO A 244 38.29 -28.71 24.38
C PRO A 244 39.52 -27.97 23.83
N LYS A 245 39.65 -26.68 24.14
CA LYS A 245 40.94 -25.98 24.01
C LYS A 245 41.88 -26.54 25.07
N THR A 246 42.68 -27.52 24.68
CA THR A 246 43.81 -28.05 25.44
C THR A 246 44.93 -27.01 25.55
N GLU A 247 45.42 -26.92 26.78
CA GLU A 247 46.66 -26.34 27.26
C GLU A 247 47.81 -26.19 26.26
N SER A 248 48.50 -25.05 26.36
CA SER A 248 49.96 -25.02 26.29
C SER A 248 50.49 -24.20 27.47
N VAL A 249 50.78 -24.90 28.56
CA VAL A 249 51.64 -24.44 29.66
C VAL A 249 53.10 -24.47 29.17
N LYS A 250 53.80 -23.35 29.31
CA LYS A 250 55.26 -23.31 29.48
C LYS A 250 55.58 -22.41 30.66
N THR A 251 55.97 -23.05 31.75
CA THR A 251 56.57 -22.47 32.97
C THR A 251 58.06 -22.23 32.71
N VAL A 252 58.61 -21.08 33.13
CA VAL A 252 59.78 -20.92 34.04
C VAL A 252 59.86 -19.42 34.45
N GLU A 253 59.72 -19.20 35.77
CA GLU A 253 60.40 -18.25 36.71
C GLU A 253 60.99 -16.93 36.17
N ASP A 254 60.95 -15.77 36.83
CA ASP A 254 60.65 -15.36 38.21
C ASP A 254 60.47 -13.81 38.23
N THR A 255 60.10 -13.25 39.39
CA THR A 255 60.28 -11.84 39.83
C THR A 255 59.09 -10.87 39.70
N GLU A 256 58.43 -10.70 40.84
CA GLU A 256 57.97 -9.45 41.50
C GLU A 256 56.95 -8.46 40.86
N GLU A 257 56.07 -8.03 41.77
CA GLU A 257 55.39 -6.74 41.88
C GLU A 257 54.26 -6.33 40.90
N ASN A 258 53.04 -6.46 41.44
CA ASN A 258 52.11 -5.36 41.71
C ASN A 258 51.45 -4.59 40.54
N LYS A 259 50.14 -4.82 40.40
CA LYS A 259 49.05 -3.91 39.99
C LYS A 259 49.17 -3.12 38.66
N ALA A 260 48.53 -3.72 37.65
CA ALA A 260 47.51 -3.15 36.74
C ALA A 260 47.67 -1.70 36.23
N PRO A 261 47.90 -1.51 34.92
CA PRO A 261 47.70 -0.23 34.25
C PRO A 261 46.31 -0.10 33.59
N THR A 262 45.80 1.13 33.68
CA THR A 262 44.77 1.77 32.86
C THR A 262 45.08 1.72 31.37
N THR A 263 44.09 1.43 30.51
CA THR A 263 43.98 1.79 29.06
C THR A 263 42.55 1.39 28.62
N VAL A 264 41.56 2.27 28.40
CA VAL A 264 41.32 3.26 27.33
C VAL A 264 41.44 2.67 25.91
N LEU A 265 40.30 2.32 25.31
CA LEU A 265 40.09 2.20 23.86
C LEU A 265 38.67 2.70 23.59
N ASP A 266 38.49 3.93 23.14
CA ASP A 266 38.69 4.43 21.77
C ASP A 266 37.61 3.91 20.82
N ILE A 267 36.64 4.78 20.54
CA ILE A 267 35.52 4.61 19.62
C ILE A 267 35.87 5.42 18.38
N PRO A 268 35.98 4.84 17.17
CA PRO A 268 36.21 5.64 15.99
C PRO A 268 34.92 6.39 15.62
N GLN A 269 35.02 7.71 15.64
CA GLN A 269 34.09 8.60 14.96
C GLN A 269 34.38 8.62 13.47
N SER A 270 33.34 8.50 12.64
CA SER A 270 33.38 9.00 11.27
C SER A 270 32.16 9.89 11.00
N SER A 271 32.47 11.18 10.92
CA SER A 271 31.97 12.15 9.92
C SER A 271 30.45 12.36 9.76
N THR A 272 29.99 13.49 10.27
CA THR A 272 29.06 14.39 9.55
C THR A 272 29.82 15.67 9.17
N PRO A 273 29.55 16.27 8.00
CA PRO A 273 29.68 17.70 7.83
C PRO A 273 28.30 18.38 7.79
N THR A 274 28.36 19.65 8.19
CA THR A 274 27.28 20.59 8.46
C THR A 274 26.85 21.38 7.21
N ASN A 275 25.56 21.77 7.21
CA ASN A 275 24.89 22.88 6.50
C ASN A 275 24.76 22.89 4.96
N LEU A 276 23.52 23.09 4.48
CA LEU A 276 23.14 24.32 3.77
C LEU A 276 21.61 24.52 3.63
N ASP A 277 21.28 25.79 3.46
CA ASP A 277 20.02 26.52 3.22
C ASP A 277 18.92 25.93 2.30
N ALA A 278 17.75 26.58 2.44
CA ALA A 278 16.42 26.51 1.79
C ALA A 278 16.33 26.41 0.24
N PRO A 279 15.13 26.53 -0.40
CA PRO A 279 13.82 25.89 -0.24
C PRO A 279 13.36 25.18 -1.55
N ASP A 280 12.10 24.72 -1.58
CA ASP A 280 11.19 24.65 -2.75
C ASP A 280 10.74 23.27 -3.27
N ASP A 281 9.44 23.28 -3.56
CA ASP A 281 8.63 22.55 -4.54
C ASP A 281 8.40 21.03 -4.53
N SER A 282 7.11 20.71 -4.37
CA SER A 282 6.31 19.74 -5.15
C SER A 282 6.92 18.42 -5.60
N SER A 283 6.35 17.31 -5.10
CA SER A 283 5.69 16.32 -5.95
C SER A 283 4.91 15.31 -5.10
N ALA A 284 3.60 15.35 -5.29
CA ALA A 284 2.66 14.34 -4.83
C ALA A 284 2.95 13.00 -5.52
N THR A 285 2.92 11.91 -4.76
CA THR A 285 2.68 10.56 -5.30
C THR A 285 1.66 9.90 -4.39
N ILE A 286 0.39 10.03 -4.77
CA ILE A 286 -0.72 9.26 -4.22
C ILE A 286 -0.76 7.96 -5.01
N LEU A 287 -0.49 6.84 -4.33
CA LEU A 287 -0.81 5.52 -4.84
C LEU A 287 -2.18 5.10 -4.32
N ASP A 288 -3.03 4.89 -5.30
CA ASP A 288 -4.30 4.18 -5.36
C ASP A 288 -4.26 2.83 -4.63
N VAL A 289 -5.18 2.62 -3.69
CA VAL A 289 -5.77 1.29 -3.40
C VAL A 289 -7.25 1.48 -3.15
N SER A 290 -8.01 0.81 -3.99
CA SER A 290 -9.45 0.79 -4.07
C SER A 290 -10.14 0.22 -2.82
N GLU A 291 -11.25 0.88 -2.53
CA GLU A 291 -12.48 0.44 -1.89
C GLU A 291 -13.06 -0.79 -2.62
N ASP A 292 -13.61 -1.77 -1.88
CA ASP A 292 -15.04 -2.09 -1.88
C ASP A 292 -15.32 -3.50 -1.30
N ALA A 293 -16.27 -3.57 -0.35
CA ALA A 293 -17.17 -4.71 -0.11
C ALA A 293 -18.02 -4.47 1.15
N ALA A 294 -19.14 -3.75 1.00
CA ALA A 294 -20.25 -3.86 1.93
C ALA A 294 -21.60 -3.69 1.20
N VAL A 295 -22.25 -4.80 0.83
CA VAL A 295 -23.71 -4.90 0.73
C VAL A 295 -24.13 -6.36 0.96
N ASP A 296 -24.90 -6.63 2.02
CA ASP A 296 -26.18 -7.35 1.87
C ASP A 296 -27.02 -7.31 3.17
N GLU A 297 -27.94 -6.36 3.24
CA GLU A 297 -29.04 -6.33 4.20
C GLU A 297 -30.34 -6.05 3.44
N ALA A 298 -30.94 -7.09 2.84
CA ALA A 298 -32.38 -7.10 2.51
C ALA A 298 -32.83 -8.48 1.99
N THR A 299 -33.12 -9.43 2.89
CA THR A 299 -34.09 -10.49 2.57
C THR A 299 -35.01 -10.75 3.75
N ALA A 300 -36.18 -10.12 3.65
CA ALA A 300 -37.50 -10.65 3.98
C ALA A 300 -37.76 -11.27 5.37
N LYS A 301 -38.40 -10.45 6.22
CA LYS A 301 -39.44 -10.91 7.16
C LYS A 301 -40.59 -11.59 6.40
N LYS A 302 -40.83 -12.89 6.62
CA LYS A 302 -42.19 -13.48 6.76
C LYS A 302 -42.11 -14.98 7.07
N ILE A 303 -43.16 -15.47 7.75
CA ILE A 303 -43.43 -16.86 8.21
C ILE A 303 -42.93 -17.04 9.66
N ILE A 304 -43.73 -16.72 10.70
CA ILE A 304 -44.89 -17.47 11.22
C ILE A 304 -44.53 -18.95 11.47
N GLN A 305 -43.89 -19.25 12.59
CA GLN A 305 -44.44 -20.04 13.72
C GLN A 305 -43.39 -20.17 14.82
#